data_AF-A0A7V5ZL76-F1
#
_entry.id   AF-A0A7V5ZL76-F1
#
_cell.length_a   1.000
_cell.length_b   1.000
_cell.length_c   1.000
_cell.angle_alpha   90.00
_cell.angle_beta   90.00
_cell.angle_gamma   90.00
#
_symmetry.space_group_name_H-M   'P 1'
#
loop_
_entity.id
_entity.type
_entity.pdbx_description
1 polymer ?
#
loop_
_entity_poly.entity_id
_entity_poly.type
_entity_poly.pdbx_seq_one_letter_code
_entity_poly.pdbx_strand_id
1 'polypeptide(L)' 'MSNRQPSYGTFEVSELYCPRCRTARPVRRHLLLVLPSGNKYEYRCGVCGASLGGKDDNDPSEFRAILRRT' A
#
# COMPACT_ATOMS: atom_id res chain seq x y z
N MET A 1 14.42 -17.69 -20.74
CA MET A 1 14.07 -16.25 -20.87
C MET A 1 14.32 -15.58 -19.53
N SER A 2 15.43 -14.84 -19.40
CA SER A 2 15.78 -14.13 -18.17
C SER A 2 14.83 -12.95 -18.00
N ASN A 3 13.88 -13.05 -17.07
CA ASN A 3 12.93 -11.99 -16.76
C ASN A 3 13.68 -10.92 -15.96
N ARG A 4 14.20 -9.91 -16.67
CA ARG A 4 14.90 -8.76 -16.09
C ARG A 4 13.85 -7.93 -15.36
N GLN A 5 13.63 -8.22 -14.07
CA GLN A 5 12.75 -7.38 -13.27
C GLN A 5 13.30 -5.95 -13.26
N PRO A 6 12.47 -4.93 -13.48
CA PRO A 6 12.92 -3.55 -13.38
C PRO A 6 13.49 -3.33 -11.96
N SER A 7 14.76 -2.94 -11.89
CA SER A 7 15.52 -2.74 -10.64
C SER A 7 15.07 -1.52 -9.82
N TYR A 8 13.96 -0.91 -10.20
CA TYR A 8 13.35 0.21 -9.49
C TYR A 8 12.05 -0.31 -8.91
N GLY A 9 12.06 -0.70 -7.64
CA GLY A 9 10.85 -1.04 -6.92
C GLY A 9 9.86 0.13 -6.93
N THR A 10 8.58 -0.15 -6.69
CA THR A 10 7.59 0.92 -6.50
C THR A 10 8.00 1.78 -5.31
N PHE A 11 8.20 3.07 -5.53
CA PHE A 11 8.47 4.00 -4.44
C PHE A 11 7.26 4.09 -3.52
N GLU A 12 7.54 4.03 -2.23
CA GLU A 12 6.54 3.98 -1.19
C GLU A 12 6.69 5.17 -0.28
N VAL A 13 5.56 5.69 0.15
CA VAL A 13 5.54 6.86 1.02
C VAL A 13 5.99 6.42 2.41
N SER A 14 7.13 6.93 2.88
CA SER A 14 7.65 6.66 4.22
C SER A 14 7.03 7.58 5.27
N GLU A 15 6.74 8.83 4.91
CA GLU A 15 6.21 9.86 5.81
C GLU A 15 5.12 10.72 5.14
N LEU A 16 4.12 11.12 5.93
CA LEU A 16 3.09 12.09 5.54
C LEU A 16 2.83 13.06 6.69
N TYR A 17 2.35 14.26 6.34
CA TYR A 17 1.84 15.19 7.33
C TYR A 17 0.57 14.61 7.99
N CYS A 18 0.60 14.49 9.31
CA CYS A 18 -0.55 14.04 10.07
C CYS A 18 -1.30 15.24 10.68
N PRO A 19 -2.57 15.51 10.30
CA PRO A 19 -3.32 16.65 10.84
C PRO A 19 -3.63 16.50 12.34
N ARG A 20 -3.69 15.26 12.86
CA ARG A 20 -3.90 14.99 14.30
C ARG A 20 -2.64 15.23 15.12
N CYS A 21 -1.47 14.81 14.63
CA CYS A 21 -0.18 15.04 15.30
C CYS A 21 0.46 16.39 14.97
N ARG A 22 -0.08 17.09 13.96
CA ARG A 22 0.39 18.38 13.41
C ARG A 22 1.85 18.39 12.97
N THR A 23 2.37 17.25 12.53
CA THR A 23 3.76 17.08 12.09
C THR A 23 3.88 15.95 11.08
N ALA A 24 5.01 15.90 10.35
CA ALA A 24 5.36 14.76 9.52
C ALA A 24 5.53 13.53 10.41
N ARG A 25 4.88 12.43 10.02
CA ARG A 25 4.92 11.18 10.77
C ARG A 25 5.17 10.01 9.82
N PRO A 26 5.89 8.97 10.31
CA PRO A 26 6.02 7.74 9.56
C PRO A 26 4.65 7.14 9.31
N VAL A 27 4.45 6.57 8.12
CA VAL A 27 3.18 5.94 7.74
C VAL A 27 3.33 4.44 7.59
N ARG A 28 2.24 3.73 7.84
CA ARG A 28 2.11 2.30 7.56
C ARG A 28 1.00 2.11 6.54
N ARG A 29 1.25 1.31 5.52
CA ARG A 29 0.21 0.91 4.58
C ARG A 29 -0.69 -0.14 5.24
N HIS A 30 -1.99 -0.02 5.02
CA HIS A 30 -3.00 -0.97 5.47
C HIS A 30 -3.83 -1.41 4.27
N LEU A 31 -3.84 -2.71 3.98
CA LEU A 31 -4.62 -3.27 2.88
C LEU A 31 -6.10 -3.18 3.22
N LEU A 32 -6.87 -2.50 2.37
CA LEU A 32 -8.30 -2.35 2.51
C LEU A 32 -9.06 -3.39 1.69
N LEU A 33 -8.70 -3.54 0.41
CA LEU A 33 -9.41 -4.40 -0.52
C LEU A 33 -8.44 -5.05 -1.49
N VAL A 34 -8.70 -6.33 -1.78
CA VAL A 34 -8.07 -7.08 -2.85
C VAL A 34 -9.07 -7.19 -3.99
N LEU A 35 -8.73 -6.69 -5.17
CA LEU A 35 -9.59 -6.65 -6.35
C LEU A 35 -8.94 -7.40 -7.52
N PRO A 36 -9.73 -7.86 -8.51
CA PRO A 36 -9.17 -8.47 -9.72
C PRO A 36 -8.23 -7.54 -10.51
N SER A 37 -8.38 -6.22 -10.36
CA SER A 37 -7.56 -5.21 -11.01
C SER A 37 -6.28 -4.86 -10.24
N GLY A 38 -6.22 -5.16 -8.94
CA GLY A 38 -5.14 -4.74 -8.05
C GLY A 38 -5.61 -4.52 -6.61
N ASN A 39 -4.77 -3.93 -5.79
CA ASN A 39 -5.02 -3.76 -4.36
C ASN A 39 -5.25 -2.29 -3.99
N LYS A 40 -6.17 -2.07 -3.05
CA LYS A 40 -6.42 -0.76 -2.46
C LYS A 40 -5.89 -0.72 -1.04
N TYR A 41 -5.10 0.30 -0.75
CA TYR A 41 -4.49 0.55 0.54
C TYR A 41 -4.89 1.92 1.07
N GLU A 42 -4.82 2.07 2.38
CA GLU A 42 -4.71 3.36 3.03
C GLU A 42 -3.36 3.49 3.75
N TYR A 43 -2.88 4.73 3.83
CA TYR A 43 -1.76 5.08 4.68
C TYR A 43 -2.29 5.54 6.04
N ARG A 44 -1.83 4.91 7.10
CA ARG A 44 -2.14 5.32 8.47
C ARG A 44 -0.92 5.90 9.15
N CYS A 45 -1.14 6.94 9.96
CA CYS A 45 -0.12 7.50 10.84
C CYS A 45 0.41 6.40 11.77
N GLY A 46 1.71 6.15 11.74
CA GLY A 46 2.35 5.14 12.58
C GLY A 46 2.32 5.44 14.08
N VAL A 47 1.92 6.66 14.47
CA VAL A 47 1.82 7.09 15.86
C VAL A 47 0.38 7.11 16.36
N CYS A 48 -0.52 7.85 15.69
CA CYS A 48 -1.91 8.03 16.16
C CYS A 48 -2.96 7.24 15.38
N GLY A 49 -2.57 6.50 14.33
CA GLY A 49 -3.47 5.67 13.54
C GLY A 49 -4.40 6.42 12.58
N ALA A 50 -4.31 7.75 12.49
CA ALA A 50 -5.12 8.54 11.55
C ALA A 50 -4.93 8.08 10.10
N SER A 51 -6.01 7.99 9.33
CA SER A 51 -5.90 7.78 7.87
C SER A 51 -5.38 9.07 7.22
N LEU A 52 -4.28 8.95 6.47
CA LEU A 52 -3.52 10.05 5.88
C LEU A 52 -3.58 10.06 4.35
N GLY A 53 -4.22 9.06 3.74
CA GLY A 53 -4.38 8.98 2.28
C GLY A 53 -4.60 7.54 1.81
N GLY A 54 -4.79 7.38 0.50
CA GLY A 54 -4.97 6.09 -0.15
C GLY A 54 -3.94 5.85 -1.26
N LYS A 55 -3.69 4.59 -1.55
CA LYS A 55 -2.95 4.15 -2.74
C LYS A 55 -3.67 2.96 -3.34
N ASP A 56 -3.82 2.99 -4.65
CA ASP A 56 -4.23 1.84 -5.43
C ASP A 56 -3.01 1.34 -6.22
N ASP A 57 -2.79 0.04 -6.23
CA ASP A 57 -1.88 -0.61 -7.18
C ASP A 57 -2.68 -1.39 -8.23
N ASN A 58 -1.99 -1.82 -9.28
CA ASN A 58 -2.56 -2.61 -10.36
C ASN A 58 -1.99 -4.04 -10.35
N ASP A 59 -1.56 -4.56 -9.19
CA ASP A 59 -1.02 -5.92 -9.06
C ASP A 59 -2.09 -6.92 -8.60
N PRO A 60 -2.61 -7.77 -9.49
CA PRO A 60 -3.64 -8.75 -9.15
C PRO A 60 -3.08 -10.03 -8.50
N SER A 61 -1.79 -10.06 -8.14
CA SER A 61 -1.12 -11.25 -7.58
C SER A 61 -1.81 -11.79 -6.33
N GLU A 62 -2.12 -10.91 -5.37
CA GLU A 62 -2.83 -11.24 -4.12
C GLU A 62 -4.23 -11.82 -4.41
N PHE A 63 -4.97 -11.21 -5.33
CA PHE A 63 -6.30 -11.70 -5.74
C PHE A 63 -6.22 -13.14 -6.27
N ARG A 64 -5.25 -13.42 -7.16
CA ARG A 64 -5.02 -14.75 -7.70
C ARG A 64 -4.57 -15.74 -6.63
N ALA A 65 -3.80 -15.30 -5.64
CA ALA A 65 -3.35 -16.15 -4.54
C ALA A 65 -4.52 -16.57 -3.64
N ILE A 66 -5.45 -15.67 -3.34
CA ILE A 66 -6.66 -15.96 -2.57
C ILE A 66 -7.53 -16.99 -3.30
N LEU A 67 -7.81 -16.79 -4.60
CA LEU A 67 -8.64 -17.71 -5.38
C LEU A 67 -8.08 -19.13 -5.47
N ARG A 68 -6.75 -19.30 -5.38
CA ARG A 68 -6.11 -20.62 -5.41
C ARG A 68 -6.17 -21.38 -4.08
N ARG A 69 -6.53 -20.70 -2.98
CA ARG A 69 -6.63 -21.30 -1.64
C ARG A 69 -8.03 -21.82 -1.31
N THR A 70 -9.04 -21.35 -2.02
CA THR A 70 -10.43 -21.85 -2.00
C THR A 70 -10.59 -22.98 -3.00
#